data_AF-A0A4Y7TUL0-F1
#
_entry.id   AF-A0A4Y7TUL0-F1
#
_cell.length_a   1.000
_cell.length_b   1.000
_cell.length_c   1.000
_cell.angle_alpha   90.00
_cell.angle_beta   90.00
_cell.angle_gamma   90.00
#
_symmetry.space_group_name_H-M   'P 1'
#
loop_
_entity.id
_entity.type
_entity.pdbx_description
1 polymer ?
#
loop_
_entity_poly.entity_id
_entity_poly.type
_entity_poly.pdbx_seq_one_letter_code
_entity_poly.pdbx_strand_id
1 'polypeptide(L)'
;MSSVKALFLFFTAALVGSVAAAPAVDPVQMCGGAGWVGPTTCPAGFYCSKLNDYVSLCVREVITTTLTSTRPGVTLPSFPTP
;
A
#
# COMPACT_ATOMS: atom_id res chain seq x y z
N MET A 1 27.98 -40.01 -27.52
CA MET A 1 27.90 -38.88 -26.55
C MET A 1 26.99 -37.72 -27.01
N SER A 2 26.08 -37.90 -27.98
CA SER A 2 25.20 -36.82 -28.46
C SER A 2 23.70 -36.99 -28.13
N SER A 3 23.32 -38.07 -27.44
CA SER A 3 21.90 -38.44 -27.23
C SER A 3 21.34 -38.04 -25.86
N VAL A 4 22.20 -37.66 -24.91
CA VAL A 4 21.79 -37.31 -23.52
C VAL A 4 21.25 -35.88 -23.42
N LYS A 5 21.53 -35.04 -24.43
CA LYS A 5 21.16 -33.62 -24.43
C LYS A 5 19.68 -33.37 -24.72
N ALA A 6 19.00 -34.31 -25.39
CA ALA A 6 17.57 -34.24 -25.68
C ALA A 6 16.69 -34.58 -24.47
N LEU A 7 17.21 -35.38 -23.52
CA LEU A 7 16.47 -35.72 -22.30
C LEU A 7 16.48 -34.58 -21.27
N PHE A 8 17.44 -33.64 -21.36
CA PHE A 8 17.56 -32.49 -20.46
C PHE A 8 16.63 -31.31 -20.83
N LEU A 9 15.96 -31.35 -21.99
CA LEU A 9 15.17 -30.23 -22.50
C LEU A 9 13.67 -30.28 -22.18
N PHE A 10 13.20 -31.27 -21.39
CA PHE A 10 11.75 -31.47 -21.15
C PHE A 10 11.28 -31.31 -19.70
N PHE A 11 12.13 -30.86 -18.76
CA PHE A 11 11.79 -30.85 -17.33
C PHE A 11 11.86 -29.48 -16.64
N THR A 12 11.57 -28.38 -17.35
CA THR A 12 11.25 -27.11 -16.68
C THR A 12 9.75 -26.89 -16.74
N ALA A 13 9.04 -27.59 -15.85
CA ALA A 13 7.63 -27.37 -15.58
C ALA A 13 7.41 -25.88 -15.29
N ALA A 14 6.73 -25.21 -16.21
CA ALA A 14 6.25 -23.85 -16.03
C ALA A 14 5.16 -23.86 -14.95
N LEU A 15 5.54 -23.77 -13.68
CA LEU A 15 4.65 -23.37 -12.60
C LEU A 15 4.36 -21.87 -12.76
N VAL A 16 3.31 -21.57 -13.53
CA VAL A 16 2.72 -20.23 -13.58
C VAL A 16 1.96 -20.04 -12.26
N GLY A 17 2.66 -19.51 -11.25
CA GLY A 17 2.05 -19.11 -9.98
C GLY A 17 1.21 -17.85 -10.14
N SER A 18 -0.05 -17.91 -9.75
CA SER A 18 -0.95 -16.76 -9.69
C SER A 18 -0.46 -15.77 -8.64
N VAL A 19 0.12 -14.64 -9.06
CA VAL A 19 0.39 -13.53 -8.14
C VAL A 19 -0.93 -12.84 -7.80
N ALA A 20 -1.51 -13.20 -6.66
CA ALA A 20 -2.55 -12.37 -6.07
C ALA A 20 -1.91 -11.03 -5.71
N ALA A 21 -2.31 -9.95 -6.39
CA ALA A 21 -1.92 -8.60 -6.01
C ALA A 21 -2.46 -8.35 -4.60
N ALA A 22 -1.59 -8.47 -3.60
CA ALA A 22 -1.91 -8.03 -2.25
C ALA A 22 -2.26 -6.54 -2.31
N PRO A 23 -3.25 -6.05 -1.54
CA PRO A 23 -3.50 -4.62 -1.46
C PRO A 23 -2.19 -3.94 -1.06
N ALA A 24 -1.69 -3.06 -1.94
CA ALA A 24 -0.49 -2.28 -1.68
C ALA A 24 -0.78 -1.37 -0.49
N VAL A 25 -0.38 -1.82 0.71
CA VAL A 25 -0.31 -0.95 1.87
C VAL A 25 0.93 -0.11 1.65
N ASP A 26 0.73 1.14 1.24
CA ASP A 26 1.83 2.09 1.07
C ASP A 26 2.63 2.15 2.39
N PRO A 27 3.95 1.91 2.37
CA PRO A 27 4.75 1.97 3.59
C PRO A 27 4.73 3.39 4.14
N VAL A 28 4.05 3.57 5.27
CA VAL A 28 4.10 4.80 6.07
C VAL A 28 5.51 4.94 6.63
N GLN A 29 6.19 5.99 6.17
CA GLN A 29 7.58 6.27 6.49
C GLN A 29 7.70 7.64 7.14
N MET A 30 8.57 7.75 8.14
CA MET A 30 8.82 9.01 8.84
C MET A 30 9.75 9.89 8.00
N CYS A 31 9.37 11.16 7.88
CA CYS A 31 10.06 12.16 7.07
C CYS A 31 10.47 13.40 7.87
N GLY A 32 10.22 13.43 9.18
CA GLY A 32 10.57 14.59 9.99
C GLY A 32 10.06 14.52 11.40
N GLY A 33 10.45 15.51 12.20
CA GLY A 33 10.11 15.62 13.61
C GLY A 33 11.30 16.06 14.46
N ALA A 34 11.03 16.58 15.65
CA ALA A 34 12.07 16.94 16.61
C ALA A 34 12.95 15.72 16.94
N GLY A 35 14.25 15.83 16.68
CA GLY A 35 15.22 14.75 16.88
C GLY A 35 15.34 13.75 15.72
N TRP A 36 14.62 13.95 14.61
CA TRP A 36 14.74 13.09 13.44
C TRP A 36 16.03 13.37 12.66
N VAL A 37 16.85 12.32 12.46
CA VAL A 37 18.11 12.36 11.69
C VAL A 37 18.02 11.54 10.39
N GLY A 38 16.84 11.00 10.11
CA GLY A 38 16.60 10.16 8.93
C GLY A 38 16.26 10.97 7.68
N PRO A 39 15.84 10.27 6.61
CA PRO A 39 15.44 10.92 5.37
C PRO A 39 14.26 11.86 5.61
N THR A 40 14.29 13.02 4.98
CA THR A 40 13.20 14.02 5.03
C THR A 40 12.38 14.08 3.73
N THR A 41 12.83 13.35 2.71
CA THR A 41 12.19 13.27 1.40
C THR A 41 11.27 12.05 1.34
N CYS A 42 10.05 12.27 0.86
CA CYS A 42 9.11 11.19 0.58
C CYS A 42 9.29 10.64 -0.84
N PRO A 43 8.84 9.40 -1.12
CA PRO A 43 8.81 8.84 -2.46
C PRO A 43 7.93 9.67 -3.39
N ALA A 44 8.11 9.51 -4.70
CA ALA A 44 7.29 10.20 -5.69
C ALA A 44 5.79 9.94 -5.45
N GLY A 45 4.98 11.01 -5.44
CA GLY A 45 3.54 10.93 -5.16
C GLY A 45 3.14 11.02 -3.68
N PHE A 46 4.11 11.15 -2.77
CA PHE A 46 3.89 11.37 -1.34
C PHE A 46 4.45 12.72 -0.91
N TYR A 47 3.83 13.32 0.10
CA TYR A 47 4.31 14.53 0.75
C TYR A 47 4.48 14.30 2.25
N CYS A 48 5.41 15.03 2.86
CA CYS A 48 5.66 14.94 4.29
C CYS A 48 4.62 15.75 5.04
N SER A 49 3.73 15.08 5.78
CA SER A 49 2.72 15.75 6.61
C SER A 49 3.09 15.63 8.08
N LYS A 50 3.05 16.76 8.77
CA LYS A 50 3.32 16.84 10.21
C LYS A 50 2.14 16.23 10.97
N LEU A 51 2.41 15.19 11.76
CA LEU A 51 1.42 14.61 12.67
C LEU A 51 1.48 15.27 14.05
N ASN A 52 2.68 15.50 14.57
CA ASN A 52 2.95 16.25 15.79
C ASN A 52 4.38 16.84 15.74
N ASP A 53 4.83 17.48 16.81
CA ASP A 53 6.16 18.13 16.84
C ASP A 53 7.32 17.15 16.70
N TYR A 54 7.14 15.89 17.09
CA TYR A 54 8.16 14.85 17.06
C TYR A 54 8.05 13.93 15.85
N VAL A 55 6.94 13.97 15.11
CA VAL A 55 6.64 13.01 14.04
C VAL A 55 5.95 13.68 12.86
N SER A 56 6.56 13.50 11.70
CA SER A 56 6.00 13.79 10.38
C SER A 56 6.08 12.53 9.53
N LEU A 57 4.98 12.15 8.88
CA LEU A 57 4.85 10.93 8.08
C LEU A 57 4.61 11.28 6.62
N CYS A 58 5.15 10.48 5.72
CA CYS A 58 4.81 10.56 4.31
C CYS A 58 3.39 10.06 4.10
N VAL A 59 2.56 10.92 3.55
CA VAL A 59 1.17 10.62 3.21
C VAL A 59 0.96 10.90 1.73
N ARG A 60 0.05 10.16 1.12
CA ARG A 60 -0.46 10.47 -0.21
C ARG A 60 -1.76 11.22 -0.08
N GLU A 61 -2.05 12.08 -1.04
CA GLU A 61 -3.38 12.61 -1.20
C GLU A 61 -4.28 11.43 -1.60
N VAL A 62 -5.14 11.01 -0.67
CA VAL A 62 -6.19 10.04 -0.97
C VAL A 62 -7.17 10.80 -1.84
N ILE A 63 -6.97 10.70 -3.17
CA ILE A 63 -8.01 11.06 -4.11
C ILE A 63 -9.07 9.99 -3.90
N THR A 64 -9.98 10.27 -2.96
CA THR A 64 -11.22 9.53 -2.82
C THR A 64 -11.95 9.86 -4.10
N THR A 65 -11.73 9.07 -5.15
CA THR A 65 -12.68 9.06 -6.26
C THR A 65 -13.96 8.66 -5.58
N THR A 66 -14.80 9.66 -5.28
CA THR A 66 -16.19 9.46 -4.97
C THR A 66 -16.78 8.87 -6.23
N LEU A 67 -16.53 7.58 -6.46
CA LEU A 67 -17.57 6.74 -7.01
C LEU A 67 -18.74 7.04 -6.09
N THR A 68 -19.70 7.79 -6.61
CA THR A 68 -21.00 8.01 -6.02
C THR A 68 -21.58 6.62 -5.73
N SER A 69 -21.18 6.04 -4.61
CA SER A 69 -21.88 4.94 -3.99
C SER A 69 -23.02 5.62 -3.26
N THR A 70 -24.10 5.83 -4.00
CA THR A 70 -25.43 6.05 -3.45
C THR A 70 -25.77 4.85 -2.58
N ARG A 71 -25.20 4.81 -1.37
CA ARG A 71 -25.77 4.05 -0.27
C ARG A 71 -26.86 4.97 0.28
N PRO A 72 -28.14 4.60 0.20
CA PRO A 72 -29.18 5.33 0.92
C PRO A 72 -28.74 5.43 2.38
N GLY A 73 -28.66 6.67 2.88
CA GLY A 73 -28.26 6.94 4.25
C GLY A 73 -29.10 6.09 5.19
N VAL A 74 -28.45 5.15 5.88
CA VAL A 74 -29.04 4.53 7.06
C VAL A 74 -28.87 5.56 8.17
N THR A 75 -29.89 6.39 8.36
CA THR A 75 -30.07 7.21 9.56
C THR A 75 -30.18 6.26 10.76
N LEU A 76 -29.11 6.12 11.54
CA LEU A 76 -29.23 5.49 12.85
C LEU A 76 -29.99 6.47 13.77
N PRO A 77 -31.08 6.05 14.43
CA PRO A 77 -31.70 6.85 15.46
C PRO A 77 -30.74 6.97 16.66
N SER A 78 -30.46 8.20 17.06
CA SER A 78 -29.78 8.53 18.30
C SER A 78 -30.67 8.19 19.49
N PHE A 79 -30.30 7.15 20.23
CA PHE A 79 -30.92 6.85 21.52
C PHE A 79 -30.40 7.84 22.57
N PRO A 80 -31.28 8.54 23.32
CA PRO A 80 -30.87 9.32 24.48
C PRO A 80 -30.41 8.36 25.60
N THR A 81 -29.19 8.55 26.09
CA THR A 81 -28.66 7.88 27.28
C THR A 81 -29.33 8.42 28.56
N PRO A 82 -29.61 7.57 29.56
CA PRO A 82 -30.29 7.94 30.82
C PRO A 82 -29.46 8.84 31.74
#